data_AF-A0AAU8CSN9-F1
#
_entry.id   AF-A0AAU8CSN9-F1
#
_cell.length_a   1.000
_cell.length_b   1.000
_cell.length_c   1.000
_cell.angle_alpha   90.00
_cell.angle_beta   90.00
_cell.angle_gamma   90.00
#
_symmetry.space_group_name_H-M   'P 1'
#
loop_
_entity.id
_entity.type
_entity.pdbx_description
1 polymer ?
#
loop_
_entity_poly.entity_id
_entity_poly.type
_entity_poly.pdbx_seq_one_letter_code
_entity_poly.pdbx_strand_id
1 'polypeptide(L)'
;MKLLQRWRDEAGQAGHPIKRIAVAYEAAGDGFWLARWLRVQAIEAYTIHPASVAVSREHRRAKTDRLDTELLMRAFLGWLRGEKRHCSMAAIPTLEEEDARRPNRERQTLVGEQTRLVNRIKAILARFGIRHLRLSLRQAADRLEAIRTAEGTALPHNTRAELHRFHPRTNVVKLSGT
;
A
#
# COMPACT_ATOMS: atom_id res chain seq x y z
N MET A 1 -8.87 23.93 10.05
CA MET A 1 -9.91 24.94 9.71
C MET A 1 -9.51 26.38 9.99
N LYS A 2 -8.94 26.71 11.18
CA LYS A 2 -8.55 28.10 11.51
C LYS A 2 -7.69 28.79 10.44
N LEU A 3 -6.74 28.07 9.83
CA LEU A 3 -5.89 28.60 8.77
C LEU A 3 -6.65 28.96 7.49
N LEU A 4 -7.53 28.06 7.02
CA LEU A 4 -8.35 28.31 5.82
C LEU A 4 -9.33 29.47 6.03
N GLN A 5 -9.91 29.56 7.22
CA GLN A 5 -10.79 30.68 7.57
C GLN A 5 -10.00 31.99 7.59
N ARG A 6 -8.83 32.00 8.22
CA ARG A 6 -7.94 33.16 8.23
C ARG A 6 -7.61 33.64 6.80
N TRP A 7 -7.24 32.75 5.89
CA TRP A 7 -6.97 33.13 4.50
C TRP A 7 -8.20 33.64 3.76
N ARG A 8 -9.39 33.09 4.05
CA ARG A 8 -10.65 33.64 3.53
C ARG A 8 -10.88 35.07 4.02
N ASP A 9 -10.67 35.30 5.30
CA ASP A 9 -10.89 36.60 5.92
C ASP A 9 -9.89 37.63 5.40
N GLU A 10 -8.60 37.27 5.32
CA GLU A 10 -7.53 38.11 4.75
C GLU A 10 -7.81 38.47 3.27
N ALA A 11 -8.19 37.48 2.46
CA ALA A 11 -8.54 37.72 1.05
C ALA A 11 -9.81 38.58 0.91
N GLY A 12 -10.80 38.38 1.79
CA GLY A 12 -11.99 39.23 1.87
C GLY A 12 -11.66 40.68 2.21
N GLN A 13 -10.79 40.91 3.19
CA GLN A 13 -10.31 42.24 3.55
C GLN A 13 -9.54 42.92 2.42
N ALA A 14 -8.82 42.15 1.60
CA ALA A 14 -8.13 42.63 0.40
C ALA A 14 -9.06 42.84 -0.82
N GLY A 15 -10.39 42.65 -0.69
CA GLY A 15 -11.34 42.81 -1.80
C GLY A 15 -11.40 41.62 -2.77
N HIS A 16 -10.79 40.49 -2.41
CA HIS A 16 -10.73 39.26 -3.21
C HIS A 16 -11.47 38.11 -2.51
N PRO A 17 -12.81 38.12 -2.45
CA PRO A 17 -13.57 37.10 -1.73
C PRO A 17 -13.36 35.70 -2.35
N ILE A 18 -12.90 34.75 -1.53
CA ILE A 18 -12.68 33.35 -1.94
C ILE A 18 -14.02 32.62 -2.00
N LYS A 19 -14.55 32.46 -3.21
CA LYS A 19 -15.82 31.73 -3.46
C LYS A 19 -15.67 30.22 -3.43
N ARG A 20 -14.46 29.71 -3.69
CA ARG A 20 -14.20 28.28 -3.89
C ARG A 20 -12.89 27.87 -3.22
N ILE A 21 -12.93 26.78 -2.45
CA ILE A 21 -11.74 26.13 -1.92
C ILE A 21 -11.74 24.70 -2.42
N ALA A 22 -10.69 24.33 -3.13
CA ALA A 22 -10.46 22.98 -3.60
C ALA A 22 -9.14 22.45 -3.03
N VAL A 23 -9.17 21.20 -2.55
CA VAL A 23 -8.02 20.51 -1.96
C VAL A 23 -7.81 19.23 -2.75
N ALA A 24 -6.57 18.98 -3.17
CA ALA A 24 -6.18 17.72 -3.78
C ALA A 24 -4.92 17.18 -3.09
N TYR A 25 -4.90 15.87 -2.89
CA TYR A 25 -3.75 15.13 -2.39
C TYR A 25 -3.67 13.77 -3.07
N GLU A 26 -2.48 13.18 -3.09
CA GLU A 26 -2.29 11.84 -3.63
C GLU A 26 -3.00 10.81 -2.75
N ALA A 27 -3.65 9.82 -3.36
CA ALA A 27 -4.27 8.72 -2.62
C ALA A 27 -3.19 7.83 -1.97
N ALA A 28 -2.68 8.27 -0.82
CA ALA A 28 -1.65 7.63 -0.02
C ALA A 28 -1.80 8.06 1.46
N GLY A 29 -1.19 7.31 2.39
CA GLY A 29 -1.01 7.70 3.80
C GLY A 29 -2.29 7.98 4.59
N ASP A 30 -2.84 9.18 4.41
CA ASP A 30 -4.07 9.68 5.04
C ASP A 30 -5.34 8.96 4.59
N GLY A 31 -5.29 8.16 3.52
CA GLY A 31 -6.47 7.44 3.03
C GLY A 31 -7.60 8.37 2.61
N PHE A 32 -8.85 7.92 2.70
CA PHE A 32 -10.00 8.67 2.18
C PHE A 32 -10.76 9.47 3.25
N TRP A 33 -10.43 9.32 4.54
CA TRP A 33 -11.16 9.98 5.62
C TRP A 33 -11.05 11.50 5.54
N LEU A 34 -9.87 12.02 5.18
CA LEU A 34 -9.64 13.47 5.08
C LEU A 34 -10.52 14.09 4.01
N ALA A 35 -10.67 13.43 2.86
CA ALA A 35 -11.54 13.92 1.80
C ALA A 35 -13.02 13.88 2.22
N ARG A 36 -13.47 12.82 2.90
CA ARG A 36 -14.83 12.74 3.45
C ARG A 36 -15.08 13.87 4.45
N TRP A 37 -14.14 14.10 5.38
CA TRP A 37 -14.24 15.13 6.41
C TRP A 37 -14.26 16.55 5.83
N LEU A 38 -13.40 16.85 4.85
CA LEU A 38 -13.37 18.15 4.18
C LEU A 38 -14.66 18.45 3.41
N ARG A 39 -15.26 17.44 2.77
CA ARG A 39 -16.54 17.59 2.05
C ARG A 39 -17.70 17.96 2.96
N VAL A 40 -17.75 17.41 4.18
CA VAL A 40 -18.73 17.80 5.20
C VAL A 40 -18.59 19.28 5.58
N GLN A 41 -17.39 19.84 5.48
CA GLN A 41 -17.10 21.26 5.72
C GLN A 41 -17.28 22.15 4.46
N ALA A 42 -17.97 21.65 3.43
CA ALA A 42 -18.17 22.33 2.15
C ALA A 42 -16.86 22.71 1.42
N ILE A 43 -15.79 21.93 1.63
CA ILE A 43 -14.53 22.04 0.89
C ILE A 43 -14.51 20.97 -0.21
N GLU A 44 -14.18 21.38 -1.43
CA GLU A 44 -14.08 20.46 -2.56
C GLU A 44 -12.79 19.63 -2.44
N ALA A 45 -12.91 18.43 -1.88
CA ALA A 45 -11.77 17.54 -1.71
C ALA A 45 -11.71 16.46 -2.81
N TYR A 46 -10.50 16.27 -3.33
CA TYR A 46 -10.15 15.32 -4.38
C TYR A 46 -8.94 14.49 -4.00
N THR A 47 -8.96 13.22 -4.38
CA THR A 47 -7.83 12.29 -4.20
C THR A 47 -7.26 11.93 -5.56
N ILE A 48 -6.02 12.30 -5.84
CA ILE A 48 -5.34 12.02 -7.11
C ILE A 48 -4.88 10.57 -7.12
N HIS A 49 -5.13 9.86 -8.22
CA HIS A 49 -4.61 8.51 -8.38
C HIS A 49 -3.08 8.57 -8.60
N PRO A 50 -2.24 7.91 -7.77
CA PRO A 50 -0.77 7.97 -7.83
C PRO A 50 -0.19 7.79 -9.24
N ALA A 51 -0.66 6.74 -9.92
CA ALA A 51 -0.16 6.39 -11.26
C ALA A 51 -0.63 7.32 -12.39
N SER A 52 -1.48 8.31 -12.10
CA SER A 52 -2.07 9.19 -13.11
C SER A 52 -1.30 10.50 -13.33
N VAL A 53 -0.41 10.86 -12.41
CA VAL A 53 0.42 12.06 -12.54
C VAL A 53 1.62 11.72 -13.41
N ALA A 54 1.73 12.39 -14.56
CA ALA A 54 2.85 12.19 -15.47
C ALA A 54 4.15 12.73 -14.86
N VAL A 55 4.97 11.84 -14.30
CA VAL A 55 6.34 12.14 -13.88
C VAL A 55 7.31 11.82 -15.03
N SER A 56 8.14 12.79 -15.41
CA SER A 56 9.24 12.54 -16.35
C SER A 56 10.19 11.50 -15.75
N ARG A 57 10.46 10.44 -16.51
CA ARG A 57 11.40 9.37 -16.15
C ARG A 57 12.84 9.69 -16.51
N GLU A 58 13.06 10.84 -17.17
CA GLU A 58 14.28 11.13 -17.92
C GLU A 58 15.44 11.57 -17.02
N HIS A 59 15.19 11.89 -15.75
CA HIS A 59 16.23 12.10 -14.75
C HIS A 59 15.71 11.63 -13.39
N ARG A 60 16.52 10.87 -12.63
CA ARG A 60 16.31 10.74 -11.17
C ARG A 60 16.51 12.12 -10.55
N ARG A 61 15.50 12.98 -10.63
CA ARG A 61 15.47 14.26 -9.90
C ARG A 61 15.52 13.96 -8.41
N ALA A 62 16.22 14.82 -7.66
CA ALA A 62 16.10 14.83 -6.22
C ALA A 62 14.61 14.98 -5.84
N LYS A 63 14.10 14.06 -5.03
CA LYS A 63 12.75 14.15 -4.48
C LYS A 63 12.78 15.22 -3.40
N THR A 64 12.18 16.38 -3.68
CA THR A 64 11.95 17.44 -2.69
C THR A 64 10.46 17.71 -2.64
N ASP A 65 9.90 17.82 -1.44
CA ASP A 65 8.46 18.05 -1.21
C ASP A 65 7.93 19.25 -1.99
N ARG A 66 8.77 20.28 -2.19
CA ARG A 66 8.43 21.46 -3.01
C ARG A 66 8.20 21.13 -4.48
N LEU A 67 9.08 20.32 -5.09
CA LEU A 67 8.97 19.94 -6.50
C LEU A 67 7.77 19.02 -6.73
N ASP A 68 7.48 18.16 -5.75
CA ASP A 68 6.33 17.26 -5.76
C ASP A 68 5.01 18.04 -5.62
N THR A 69 4.97 19.01 -4.70
CA THR A 69 3.80 19.89 -4.51
C THR A 69 3.51 20.73 -5.76
N GLU A 70 4.55 21.28 -6.40
CA GLU A 70 4.38 22.06 -7.63
C GLU A 70 3.84 21.20 -8.79
N LEU A 71 4.33 19.97 -8.92
CA LEU A 71 3.84 19.02 -9.92
C LEU A 71 2.36 18.68 -9.69
N LEU A 72 2.00 18.33 -8.45
CA LEU A 72 0.62 18.02 -8.07
C LEU A 72 -0.30 19.23 -8.29
N MET A 73 0.15 20.43 -7.96
CA MET A 73 -0.62 21.66 -8.17
C MET A 73 -0.89 21.91 -9.66
N ARG A 74 0.13 21.76 -10.52
CA ARG A 74 -0.04 21.89 -11.99
C ARG A 74 -1.00 20.84 -12.55
N ALA A 75 -0.83 19.57 -12.14
CA ALA A 75 -1.69 18.48 -12.56
C ALA A 75 -3.15 18.70 -12.13
N PHE A 76 -3.36 19.16 -10.89
CA PHE A 76 -4.69 19.42 -10.36
C PHE A 76 -5.36 20.62 -11.01
N LEU A 77 -4.63 21.73 -11.23
CA LEU A 77 -5.16 22.90 -11.92
C LEU A 77 -5.56 22.58 -13.36
N GLY A 78 -4.74 21.82 -14.10
CA GLY A 78 -5.09 21.37 -15.45
C GLY A 78 -6.35 20.50 -15.47
N TRP A 79 -6.46 19.57 -14.50
CA TRP A 79 -7.68 18.77 -14.34
C TRP A 79 -8.92 19.62 -14.03
N LEU A 80 -8.81 20.61 -13.13
CA LEU A 80 -9.89 21.55 -12.82
C LEU A 80 -10.34 22.39 -14.02
N ARG A 81 -9.43 22.64 -14.98
CA ARG A 81 -9.72 23.32 -16.26
C ARG A 81 -10.29 22.38 -17.34
N GLY A 82 -10.44 21.08 -17.05
CA GLY A 82 -10.95 20.08 -18.00
C GLY A 82 -9.90 19.64 -19.03
N GLU A 83 -8.62 19.90 -18.79
CA GLU A 83 -7.55 19.54 -19.72
C GLU A 83 -7.32 18.02 -19.72
N LYS A 84 -7.31 17.41 -20.91
CA LYS A 84 -7.09 15.96 -21.06
C LYS A 84 -5.70 15.56 -20.56
N ARG A 85 -5.59 14.36 -19.96
CA ARG A 85 -4.32 13.67 -19.61
C ARG A 85 -3.44 14.35 -18.52
N HIS A 86 -4.02 15.19 -17.66
CA HIS A 86 -3.26 15.81 -16.56
C HIS A 86 -3.14 14.93 -15.31
N CYS A 87 -4.26 14.47 -14.77
CA CYS A 87 -4.34 13.45 -13.73
C CYS A 87 -5.76 12.86 -13.70
N SER A 88 -5.95 11.78 -12.95
CA SER A 88 -7.28 11.22 -12.66
C SER A 88 -7.54 11.20 -11.15
N MET A 89 -8.81 11.40 -10.79
CA MET A 89 -9.23 11.34 -9.39
C MET A 89 -9.65 9.92 -9.04
N ALA A 90 -9.12 9.40 -7.94
CA ALA A 90 -9.66 8.22 -7.29
C ALA A 90 -11.07 8.53 -6.76
N ALA A 91 -11.99 7.58 -6.94
CA ALA A 91 -13.28 7.64 -6.27
C ALA A 91 -13.06 7.58 -4.76
N ILE A 92 -13.71 8.49 -4.03
CA ILE A 92 -13.67 8.53 -2.57
C ILE A 92 -14.76 7.60 -2.06
N PRO A 93 -14.42 6.40 -1.54
CA PRO A 93 -15.40 5.47 -1.04
C PRO A 93 -16.02 5.99 0.27
N THR A 94 -17.22 5.52 0.58
CA THR A 94 -17.81 5.66 1.92
C THR A 94 -16.96 4.89 2.94
N LEU A 95 -17.21 5.14 4.24
CA LEU A 95 -16.54 4.37 5.29
C LEU A 95 -16.89 2.87 5.19
N GLU A 96 -18.16 2.56 4.90
CA GLU A 96 -18.65 1.19 4.73
C GLU A 96 -18.04 0.51 3.50
N GLU A 97 -17.93 1.19 2.37
CA GLU A 97 -17.27 0.66 1.16
C GLU A 97 -15.78 0.41 1.36
N GLU A 98 -15.11 1.25 2.15
CA GLU A 98 -13.71 1.07 2.52
C GLU A 98 -13.53 -0.13 3.46
N ASP A 99 -14.43 -0.27 4.44
CA ASP A 99 -14.43 -1.40 5.38
C ASP A 99 -14.78 -2.72 4.69
N ALA A 100 -15.73 -2.74 3.75
CA ALA A 100 -16.05 -3.91 2.94
C ALA A 100 -14.85 -4.44 2.12
N ARG A 101 -13.83 -3.61 1.87
CA ARG A 101 -12.58 -4.02 1.22
C ARG A 101 -11.54 -4.60 2.18
N ARG A 102 -11.70 -4.45 3.50
CA ARG A 102 -10.77 -4.96 4.53
C ARG A 102 -10.51 -6.46 4.39
N PRO A 103 -11.52 -7.34 4.26
CA PRO A 103 -11.27 -8.78 4.17
C PRO A 103 -10.41 -9.14 2.96
N ASN A 104 -10.65 -8.49 1.81
CA ASN A 104 -9.87 -8.70 0.60
C ASN A 104 -8.42 -8.24 0.76
N ARG A 105 -8.20 -7.06 1.36
CA ARG A 105 -6.85 -6.55 1.66
C ARG A 105 -6.11 -7.44 2.65
N GLU A 106 -6.78 -7.88 3.71
CA GLU A 106 -6.23 -8.81 4.70
C GLU A 106 -5.83 -10.12 4.02
N ARG A 107 -6.72 -10.71 3.22
CA ARG A 107 -6.41 -11.92 2.45
C ARG A 107 -5.19 -11.71 1.55
N GLN A 108 -5.09 -10.59 0.83
CA GLN A 108 -3.93 -10.29 -0.02
C GLN A 108 -2.64 -10.21 0.81
N THR A 109 -2.66 -9.53 1.96
CA THR A 109 -1.54 -9.45 2.89
C THR A 109 -1.12 -10.84 3.37
N LEU A 110 -2.08 -11.65 3.83
CA LEU A 110 -1.85 -13.01 4.32
C LEU A 110 -1.29 -13.93 3.23
N VAL A 111 -1.79 -13.84 1.99
CA VAL A 111 -1.25 -14.58 0.84
C VAL A 111 0.18 -14.14 0.51
N GLY A 112 0.45 -12.83 0.58
CA GLY A 112 1.80 -12.28 0.39
C GLY A 112 2.77 -12.75 1.47
N GLU A 113 2.35 -12.77 2.74
CA GLU A 113 3.13 -13.30 3.87
C GLU A 113 3.40 -14.80 3.72
N GLN A 114 2.38 -15.58 3.38
CA GLN A 114 2.53 -17.01 3.11
C GLN A 114 3.54 -17.24 1.98
N THR A 115 3.44 -16.48 0.89
CA THR A 115 4.37 -16.58 -0.25
C THR A 115 5.80 -16.23 0.16
N ARG A 116 6.00 -15.14 0.92
CA ARG A 116 7.32 -14.75 1.45
C ARG A 116 7.91 -15.83 2.33
N LEU A 117 7.11 -16.42 3.21
CA LEU A 117 7.56 -17.48 4.11
C LEU A 117 7.95 -18.75 3.34
N VAL A 118 7.15 -19.17 2.35
CA VAL A 118 7.47 -20.31 1.48
C VAL A 118 8.77 -20.06 0.71
N ASN A 119 8.96 -18.86 0.14
CA ASN A 119 10.17 -18.52 -0.59
C ASN A 119 11.40 -18.51 0.34
N ARG A 120 11.26 -18.03 1.57
CA ARG A 120 12.32 -18.08 2.58
C ARG A 120 12.71 -19.52 2.92
N ILE A 121 11.74 -20.40 3.13
CA ILE A 121 12.00 -21.84 3.38
C ILE A 121 12.75 -22.46 2.19
N LYS A 122 12.29 -22.22 0.97
CA LYS A 122 12.97 -22.72 -0.25
C LYS A 122 14.41 -22.21 -0.34
N ALA A 123 14.64 -20.93 -0.08
CA ALA A 123 15.99 -20.36 -0.09
C ALA A 123 16.91 -21.00 0.97
N ILE A 124 16.38 -21.25 2.17
CA ILE A 124 17.13 -21.96 3.23
C ILE A 124 17.53 -23.36 2.76
N LEU A 125 16.58 -24.14 2.24
CA LEU A 125 16.79 -25.52 1.79
C LEU A 125 17.72 -25.62 0.57
N ALA A 126 17.68 -24.64 -0.33
CA ALA A 126 18.54 -24.60 -1.50
C ALA A 126 20.03 -24.56 -1.15
N ARG A 127 20.40 -23.94 -0.01
CA ARG A 127 21.79 -23.94 0.52
C ARG A 127 22.31 -25.33 0.88
N PHE A 128 21.40 -26.29 1.08
CA PHE A 128 21.72 -27.69 1.40
C PHE A 128 21.45 -28.63 0.21
N GLY A 129 21.32 -28.08 -1.00
CA GLY A 129 21.11 -28.84 -2.24
C GLY A 129 19.68 -29.35 -2.45
N ILE A 130 18.72 -28.94 -1.62
CA ILE A 130 17.34 -29.43 -1.67
C ILE A 130 16.49 -28.47 -2.50
N ARG A 131 16.17 -28.83 -3.76
CA ARG A 131 15.49 -27.93 -4.72
C ARG A 131 14.04 -28.30 -5.05
N HIS A 132 13.64 -29.57 -4.89
CA HIS A 132 12.34 -30.08 -5.37
C HIS A 132 11.37 -30.49 -4.25
N LEU A 133 11.53 -29.92 -3.06
CA LEU A 133 10.67 -30.28 -1.94
C LEU A 133 9.30 -29.59 -2.06
N ARG A 134 8.28 -30.36 -2.46
CA ARG A 134 6.87 -29.96 -2.32
C ARG A 134 6.47 -30.06 -0.84
N LEU A 135 6.77 -29.04 -0.05
CA LEU A 135 6.25 -28.93 1.31
C LEU A 135 4.82 -28.42 1.27
N SER A 136 3.86 -29.28 1.64
CA SER A 136 2.58 -28.75 2.12
C SER A 136 2.83 -28.20 3.53
N LEU A 137 2.37 -26.97 3.80
CA LEU A 137 2.66 -26.28 5.07
C LEU A 137 2.13 -27.04 6.30
N ARG A 138 1.08 -27.86 6.11
CA ARG A 138 0.49 -28.74 7.14
C ARG A 138 1.37 -29.94 7.51
N GLN A 139 2.18 -30.43 6.57
CA GLN A 139 3.03 -31.61 6.78
C GLN A 139 4.48 -31.20 7.00
N ALA A 140 4.77 -29.89 7.12
CA ALA A 140 6.12 -29.40 7.14
C ALA A 140 6.86 -29.87 8.40
N ALA A 141 6.24 -29.85 9.60
CA ALA A 141 6.90 -30.30 10.82
C ALA A 141 7.39 -31.76 10.75
N ASP A 142 6.50 -32.68 10.37
CA ASP A 142 6.85 -34.11 10.30
C ASP A 142 7.85 -34.41 9.17
N ARG A 143 7.73 -33.70 8.04
CA ARG A 143 8.66 -33.88 6.92
C ARG A 143 10.02 -33.25 7.17
N LEU A 144 10.14 -32.24 8.03
CA LEU A 144 11.42 -31.58 8.33
C LEU A 144 12.46 -32.54 8.94
N GLU A 145 12.03 -33.48 9.79
CA GLU A 145 12.93 -34.48 10.40
C GLU A 145 13.43 -35.54 9.40
N ALA A 146 12.65 -35.82 8.37
CA ALA A 146 12.99 -36.77 7.32
C ALA A 146 13.87 -36.18 6.21
N ILE A 147 14.01 -34.85 6.14
CA ILE A 147 14.83 -34.19 5.11
C ILE A 147 16.31 -34.53 5.30
N ARG A 148 16.98 -34.82 4.20
CA ARG A 148 18.43 -34.98 4.09
C ARG A 148 19.00 -33.95 3.12
N THR A 149 20.20 -33.49 3.40
CA THR A 149 20.99 -32.62 2.52
C THR A 149 21.42 -33.40 1.26
N ALA A 150 21.96 -32.70 0.26
CA ALA A 150 22.57 -33.35 -0.91
C ALA A 150 23.77 -34.26 -0.54
N GLU A 151 24.39 -34.04 0.62
CA GLU A 151 25.47 -34.88 1.15
C GLU A 151 24.94 -36.10 1.94
N GLY A 152 23.62 -36.32 1.98
CA GLY A 152 22.98 -37.43 2.69
C GLY A 152 22.88 -37.23 4.22
N THR A 153 23.35 -36.10 4.75
CA THR A 153 23.32 -35.78 6.18
C THR A 153 21.99 -35.16 6.59
N ALA A 154 21.68 -35.17 7.89
CA ALA A 154 20.52 -34.45 8.41
C ALA A 154 20.75 -32.93 8.37
N LEU A 155 19.67 -32.14 8.34
CA LEU A 155 19.78 -30.68 8.43
C LEU A 155 20.44 -30.26 9.76
N PRO A 156 21.37 -29.28 9.76
CA PRO A 156 21.96 -28.77 10.98
C PRO A 156 20.91 -28.27 11.98
N HIS A 157 21.21 -28.42 13.27
CA HIS A 157 20.30 -28.09 14.39
C HIS A 157 19.66 -26.70 14.24
N ASN A 158 20.46 -25.66 14.02
CA ASN A 158 19.96 -24.28 13.95
C ASN A 158 19.07 -24.04 12.73
N THR A 159 19.39 -24.65 11.59
CA THR A 159 18.54 -24.60 10.39
C THR A 159 17.20 -25.28 10.64
N ARG A 160 17.22 -26.45 11.29
CA ARG A 160 16.01 -27.18 11.65
C ARG A 160 15.13 -26.39 12.61
N ALA A 161 15.74 -25.79 13.64
CA ALA A 161 15.06 -24.92 14.60
C ALA A 161 14.50 -23.64 13.97
N GLU A 162 15.16 -23.07 12.94
CA GLU A 162 14.61 -21.95 12.17
C GLU A 162 13.38 -22.39 11.36
N LEU A 163 13.43 -23.55 10.71
CA LEU A 163 12.32 -24.08 9.91
C LEU A 163 11.10 -24.46 10.77
N HIS A 164 11.31 -25.03 11.95
CA HIS A 164 10.23 -25.33 12.91
C HIS A 164 9.48 -24.06 13.37
N ARG A 165 10.17 -22.93 13.50
CA ARG A 165 9.54 -21.64 13.85
C ARG A 165 8.60 -21.09 12.78
N PHE A 166 8.68 -21.57 11.54
CA PHE A 166 7.78 -21.16 10.47
C PHE A 166 6.46 -21.95 10.43
N HIS A 167 6.38 -23.08 11.14
CA HIS A 167 5.20 -23.96 11.15
C HIS A 167 3.92 -23.33 11.72
N PRO A 168 3.93 -22.52 12.79
CA PRO A 168 2.70 -21.94 13.34
C PRO A 168 2.12 -20.80 12.49
N ARG A 169 2.97 -20.12 11.70
CA ARG A 169 2.64 -18.87 10.99
C ARG A 169 1.87 -19.08 9.68
N THR A 170 1.55 -20.31 9.34
CA THR A 170 1.04 -20.69 8.01
C THR A 170 -0.45 -21.09 8.00
N ASN A 171 -1.10 -21.12 9.17
CA ASN A 171 -2.50 -21.56 9.33
C ASN A 171 -3.56 -20.45 9.29
N VAL A 172 -3.17 -19.18 9.13
CA VAL A 172 -4.08 -18.04 9.35
C VAL A 172 -5.05 -17.79 8.16
N VAL A 173 -4.78 -18.30 6.96
CA VAL A 173 -5.53 -17.93 5.74
C VAL A 173 -6.88 -18.67 5.57
N LYS A 174 -7.27 -19.55 6.49
CA LYS A 174 -8.48 -20.39 6.34
C LYS A 174 -9.73 -19.91 7.07
N LEU A 175 -9.65 -18.93 7.96
CA LEU A 175 -10.80 -18.54 8.80
C LEU A 175 -11.69 -17.43 8.22
N SER A 176 -11.32 -16.81 7.10
CA SER A 176 -12.05 -15.67 6.52
C SER A 176 -12.78 -16.02 5.21
N GLY A 177 -13.22 -17.27 5.05
CA GLY A 177 -13.80 -17.79 3.80
C GLY A 177 -14.83 -18.88 4.01
N THR A 178 -15.81 -18.61 4.87
CA THR A 178 -17.10 -19.33 4.96
C THR A 178 -18.19 -18.31 5.16
#